data_AF-A0A6N1WY45-F1
#
_entry.id   AF-A0A6N1WY45-F1
#
_cell.length_a   1.000
_cell.length_b   1.000
_cell.length_c   1.000
_cell.angle_alpha   90.00
_cell.angle_beta   90.00
_cell.angle_gamma   90.00
#
_symmetry.space_group_name_H-M   'P 1'
#
loop_
_entity.id
_entity.type
_entity.pdbx_description
1 polymer ?
#
loop_
_entity_poly.entity_id
_entity_poly.type
_entity_poly.pdbx_seq_one_letter_code
_entity_poly.pdbx_strand_id
1 'polypeptide(L)'
;MTSIRRSASILILSLTAAVAGHAMAQETSTLTRAQVQADFQKARANGDLMEGESGLRQNQLRPDLYPAQTAQGQALSSEQVNADMQKARAAGQLQYGETY
;
A
#
# COMPACT_ATOMS: atom_id res chain seq x y z
N MET A 1 58.01 -8.97 -11.38
CA MET A 1 58.59 -8.93 -10.03
C MET A 1 57.46 -8.92 -9.03
N THR A 2 57.53 -9.92 -8.17
CA THR A 2 56.55 -10.39 -7.20
C THR A 2 56.32 -9.35 -6.12
N SER A 3 55.04 -9.16 -5.80
CA SER A 3 54.45 -8.81 -4.51
C SER A 3 55.10 -7.68 -3.70
N ILE A 4 54.29 -6.78 -3.16
CA ILE A 4 54.04 -6.74 -1.71
C ILE A 4 53.22 -5.51 -1.36
N ARG A 5 52.11 -5.86 -0.72
CA ARG A 5 51.23 -5.08 0.12
C ARG A 5 52.00 -4.02 0.92
N ARG A 6 51.56 -2.77 0.80
CA ARG A 6 51.76 -1.77 1.85
C ARG A 6 50.40 -1.22 2.22
N SER A 7 49.91 -1.78 3.32
CA SER A 7 49.07 -1.19 4.36
C SER A 7 49.17 0.34 4.39
N ALA A 8 48.18 1.11 4.79
CA ALA A 8 46.82 0.93 5.24
C ALA A 8 46.30 2.38 5.35
N SER A 9 44.99 2.58 5.45
CA SER A 9 44.40 3.31 6.57
C SER A 9 42.91 3.51 6.35
N ILE A 10 42.18 3.22 7.41
CA ILE A 10 40.75 3.41 7.62
C ILE A 10 40.46 4.89 7.70
N LEU A 11 39.34 5.36 7.14
CA LEU A 11 38.46 6.33 7.79
C LEU A 11 37.01 6.10 7.37
N ILE A 12 36.10 6.15 8.34
CA ILE A 12 34.66 5.97 8.26
C ILE A 12 34.00 7.35 8.23
N LEU A 13 33.01 7.56 7.35
CA LEU A 13 31.96 8.57 7.52
C LEU A 13 30.70 8.16 6.74
N SER A 14 29.58 8.01 7.43
CA SER A 14 28.36 7.37 6.92
C SER A 14 27.32 8.35 6.34
N LEU A 15 27.07 8.13 5.05
CA LEU A 15 25.85 8.16 4.23
C LEU A 15 24.94 9.41 4.16
N THR A 16 25.04 10.05 2.99
CA THR A 16 24.18 11.05 2.33
C THR A 16 23.19 10.39 1.34
N ALA A 17 22.09 11.07 1.01
CA ALA A 17 21.45 10.94 -0.31
C ALA A 17 20.81 12.28 -0.74
N ALA A 18 21.29 12.82 -1.86
CA ALA A 18 20.94 14.11 -2.42
C ALA A 18 19.68 14.04 -3.30
N VAL A 19 18.83 15.05 -3.26
CA VAL A 19 17.73 15.25 -4.23
C VAL A 19 18.18 16.28 -5.26
N ALA A 20 18.69 15.81 -6.39
CA ALA A 20 18.88 16.61 -7.60
C ALA A 20 18.20 15.87 -8.77
N GLY A 21 17.11 16.46 -9.29
CA GLY A 21 16.40 15.99 -10.50
C GLY A 21 15.26 15.02 -10.25
N HIS A 22 14.05 15.51 -9.98
CA HIS A 22 12.82 14.70 -10.12
C HIS A 22 12.52 14.50 -11.62
N ALA A 23 13.25 13.60 -12.26
CA ALA A 23 12.76 12.93 -13.45
C ALA A 23 11.57 12.09 -13.00
N MET A 24 10.34 12.54 -13.31
CA MET A 24 9.12 11.80 -13.01
C MET A 24 9.29 10.38 -13.57
N ALA A 25 9.46 9.41 -12.68
CA ALA A 25 9.47 8.01 -13.03
C ALA A 25 8.13 7.72 -13.71
N GLN A 26 8.18 7.43 -15.02
CA GLN A 26 7.03 6.90 -15.72
C GLN A 26 6.79 5.52 -15.13
N GLU A 27 5.87 5.41 -14.18
CA GLU A 27 5.36 4.12 -13.71
C GLU A 27 4.79 3.39 -14.93
N THR A 28 5.60 2.50 -15.51
CA THR A 28 5.13 1.58 -16.53
C THR A 28 4.16 0.65 -15.85
N SER A 29 2.86 0.95 -15.94
CA SER A 29 1.82 0.06 -15.45
C SER A 29 2.04 -1.32 -16.07
N THR A 30 2.15 -2.34 -15.23
CA THR A 30 2.23 -3.74 -15.66
C THR A 30 0.88 -4.24 -16.18
N LEU A 31 -0.19 -3.44 -16.04
CA LEU A 31 -1.52 -3.76 -16.53
C LEU A 31 -1.62 -3.50 -18.03
N THR A 32 -2.12 -4.50 -18.73
CA THR A 32 -2.52 -4.36 -20.13
C THR A 32 -3.78 -3.51 -20.24
N ARG A 33 -3.94 -2.84 -21.38
CA ARG A 33 -5.17 -2.05 -21.66
C ARG A 33 -6.44 -2.90 -21.58
N ALA A 34 -6.35 -4.19 -21.92
CA ALA A 34 -7.45 -5.14 -21.79
C ALA A 34 -7.82 -5.39 -20.32
N GLN A 35 -6.83 -5.55 -19.43
CA GLN A 35 -7.07 -5.70 -17.99
C GLN A 35 -7.70 -4.44 -17.40
N VAL A 36 -7.19 -3.25 -17.75
CA VAL A 36 -7.77 -1.98 -17.28
C VAL A 36 -9.24 -1.84 -17.71
N GLN A 37 -9.59 -2.24 -18.94
CA GLN A 37 -10.98 -2.24 -19.39
C GLN A 37 -11.84 -3.25 -18.63
N ALA A 38 -11.31 -4.47 -18.39
CA ALA A 38 -12.02 -5.47 -17.61
C ALA A 38 -12.29 -4.98 -16.17
N ASP A 39 -11.29 -4.38 -15.53
CA ASP A 39 -11.40 -3.83 -14.18
C ASP A 39 -12.37 -2.66 -14.12
N PHE A 40 -12.35 -1.77 -15.12
CA PHE A 40 -13.31 -0.68 -15.22
C PHE A 40 -14.75 -1.19 -15.35
N GLN A 41 -14.98 -2.18 -16.22
CA GLN A 41 -16.32 -2.75 -16.40
C GLN A 41 -16.80 -3.45 -15.13
N LYS A 42 -15.91 -4.14 -14.43
CA LYS A 42 -16.20 -4.73 -13.12
C LYS A 42 -16.58 -3.67 -12.08
N ALA A 43 -15.79 -2.60 -11.96
CA ALA A 43 -16.08 -1.50 -11.04
C ALA A 43 -17.43 -0.85 -11.34
N ARG A 44 -17.75 -0.65 -12.63
CA ARG A 44 -19.05 -0.14 -13.06
C ARG A 44 -20.20 -1.07 -12.71
N ALA A 45 -20.06 -2.37 -12.96
CA ALA A 45 -21.09 -3.37 -12.65
C ALA A 45 -21.35 -3.50 -11.14
N ASN A 46 -20.33 -3.27 -10.31
CA ASN A 46 -20.44 -3.28 -8.85
C ASN A 46 -20.87 -1.96 -8.24
N GLY A 47 -20.97 -0.88 -9.04
CA GLY A 47 -21.24 0.47 -8.53
C GLY A 47 -20.10 1.04 -7.69
N ASP A 48 -18.86 0.58 -7.91
CA ASP A 48 -17.66 1.05 -7.20
C ASP A 48 -17.15 2.41 -7.72
N LEU A 49 -17.75 2.92 -8.79
CA LEU A 49 -17.43 4.23 -9.33
C LEU A 49 -17.98 5.34 -8.43
N MET A 50 -17.16 6.37 -8.22
CA MET A 50 -17.51 7.54 -7.42
C MET A 50 -18.54 8.41 -8.16
N GLU A 51 -19.52 8.91 -7.43
CA GLU A 51 -20.56 9.78 -7.98
C GLU A 51 -20.29 11.26 -7.64
N GLY A 52 -19.93 12.03 -8.66
CA GLY A 52 -19.73 13.48 -8.55
C GLY A 52 -18.76 13.89 -7.43
N GLU A 53 -19.09 14.98 -6.75
CA GLU A 53 -18.29 15.53 -5.64
C GLU A 53 -18.66 14.95 -4.27
N SER A 54 -19.68 14.08 -4.20
CA SER A 54 -20.18 13.52 -2.94
C SER A 54 -19.14 12.68 -2.20
N GLY A 55 -18.12 12.19 -2.92
CA GLY A 55 -17.15 11.26 -2.35
C GLY A 55 -17.74 9.87 -2.06
N LEU A 56 -18.97 9.60 -2.51
CA LEU A 56 -19.64 8.33 -2.31
C LEU A 56 -19.62 7.51 -3.60
N ARG A 57 -19.56 6.18 -3.45
CA ARG A 57 -19.69 5.23 -4.54
C ARG A 57 -21.17 5.06 -4.91
N GLN A 58 -21.45 4.78 -6.18
CA GLN A 58 -22.82 4.58 -6.67
C GLN A 58 -23.56 3.47 -5.90
N ASN A 59 -22.86 2.39 -5.50
CA ASN A 59 -23.46 1.32 -4.69
C ASN A 59 -23.80 1.73 -3.24
N GLN A 60 -23.20 2.79 -2.73
CA GLN A 60 -23.55 3.35 -1.41
C GLN A 60 -24.79 4.23 -1.49
N LEU A 61 -24.95 4.96 -2.61
CA LEU A 61 -26.10 5.83 -2.84
C LEU A 61 -27.35 5.05 -3.30
N ARG A 62 -27.14 4.03 -4.14
CA ARG A 62 -28.19 3.23 -4.78
C ARG A 62 -27.95 1.73 -4.61
N PRO A 63 -27.95 1.22 -3.37
CA PRO A 63 -27.69 -0.21 -3.12
C PRO A 63 -28.73 -1.14 -3.75
N ASP A 64 -29.91 -0.61 -4.11
CA ASP A 64 -30.97 -1.34 -4.81
C ASP A 64 -30.62 -1.68 -6.27
N LEU A 65 -29.67 -0.97 -6.88
CA LEU A 65 -29.28 -1.13 -8.28
C LEU A 65 -28.05 -2.02 -8.49
N TYR A 66 -27.35 -2.40 -7.43
CA TYR A 66 -26.07 -3.11 -7.50
C TYR A 66 -26.10 -4.39 -6.66
N PRO A 67 -25.33 -5.43 -7.04
CA PRO A 67 -25.23 -6.64 -6.24
C PRO A 67 -24.63 -6.36 -4.86
N ALA A 68 -25.10 -7.07 -3.84
CA ALA A 68 -24.52 -7.00 -2.50
C ALA A 68 -23.03 -7.38 -2.54
N GLN A 69 -22.17 -6.43 -2.22
CA GLN A 69 -20.73 -6.64 -2.27
C GLN A 69 -20.29 -7.35 -0.98
N THR A 70 -19.78 -8.57 -1.10
CA THR A 70 -19.01 -9.17 0.00
C THR A 70 -17.72 -8.38 0.15
N ALA A 71 -17.42 -7.87 1.35
CA ALA A 71 -16.21 -7.09 1.61
C ALA A 71 -14.98 -7.83 1.05
N GLN A 72 -14.36 -7.27 0.01
CA GLN A 72 -13.18 -7.83 -0.66
C GLN A 72 -11.90 -7.51 0.12
N GLY A 73 -12.00 -7.35 1.44
CA GLY A 73 -10.84 -7.27 2.31
C GLY A 73 -10.19 -8.64 2.39
N GLN A 74 -8.85 -8.70 2.40
CA GLN A 74 -8.16 -9.92 2.81
C GLN A 74 -8.75 -10.34 4.16
N ALA A 75 -9.39 -11.51 4.19
CA ALA A 75 -9.86 -12.09 5.43
C ALA A 75 -8.62 -12.46 6.25
N LEU A 76 -8.15 -11.53 7.09
CA LEU A 76 -7.07 -11.82 8.02
C LEU A 76 -7.56 -12.94 8.93
N SER A 77 -6.82 -14.04 8.96
CA SER A 77 -7.08 -15.11 9.93
C SER A 77 -7.01 -14.51 11.33
N SER A 78 -7.90 -14.96 12.23
CA SER A 78 -7.87 -14.55 13.63
C SER A 78 -6.49 -14.75 14.28
N GLU A 79 -5.75 -15.76 13.82
CA GLU A 79 -4.37 -16.01 14.26
C GLU A 79 -3.42 -14.89 13.83
N GLN A 80 -3.55 -14.41 12.59
CA GLN A 80 -2.75 -13.31 12.06
C GLN A 80 -3.09 -11.99 12.76
N VAL A 81 -4.37 -11.74 13.04
CA VAL A 81 -4.81 -10.59 13.84
C VAL A 81 -4.21 -10.66 15.25
N ASN A 82 -4.21 -11.82 15.90
CA ASN A 82 -3.61 -11.98 17.23
C ASN A 82 -2.09 -11.79 17.23
N ALA A 83 -1.40 -12.28 16.20
CA ALA A 83 0.03 -12.08 16.06
C ALA A 83 0.37 -10.59 15.86
N ASP A 84 -0.42 -9.88 15.08
CA ASP A 84 -0.25 -8.44 14.83
C ASP A 84 -0.54 -7.62 16.09
N MET A 85 -1.62 -7.95 16.82
CA MET A 85 -1.93 -7.36 18.12
C MET A 85 -0.81 -7.56 19.15
N GLN A 86 -0.19 -8.74 19.19
CA GLN A 86 0.95 -8.98 20.09
C GLN A 86 2.18 -8.14 19.70
N LYS A 87 2.48 -8.02 18.41
CA LYS A 87 3.57 -7.15 17.93
C LYS A 87 3.31 -5.69 18.28
N ALA A 88 2.08 -5.21 18.08
CA ALA A 88 1.69 -3.85 18.43
C ALA A 88 1.77 -3.61 19.95
N ARG A 89 1.42 -4.59 20.79
CA ARG A 89 1.65 -4.54 22.25
C ARG A 89 3.12 -4.42 22.60
N ALA A 90 3.95 -5.31 22.06
CA ALA A 90 5.39 -5.30 22.31
C ALA A 90 6.05 -3.99 21.85
N ALA A 91 5.55 -3.41 20.77
CA ALA A 91 5.99 -2.12 20.25
C ALA A 91 5.41 -0.90 21.00
N GLY A 92 4.53 -1.12 21.99
CA GLY A 92 3.86 -0.04 22.74
C GLY A 92 2.87 0.77 21.90
N GLN A 93 2.42 0.23 20.76
CA GLN A 93 1.55 0.90 19.78
C GLN A 93 0.05 0.68 20.05
N LEU A 94 -0.31 -0.05 21.11
CA LEU A 94 -1.71 -0.19 21.50
C LEU A 94 -2.16 1.07 22.26
N GLN A 95 -2.85 1.96 21.54
CA GLN A 95 -3.64 3.01 22.15
C GLN A 95 -4.90 2.38 22.76
N TYR A 96 -4.83 2.01 24.04
CA TYR A 96 -6.05 1.76 24.81
C TYR A 96 -6.78 3.10 24.87
N GLY A 97 -7.94 3.19 24.21
CA GLY A 97 -8.70 4.44 24.16
C GLY A 97 -8.85 5.00 25.57
N GLU A 98 -8.43 6.24 25.76
CA GLU A 98 -8.65 6.95 27.01
C GLU A 98 -10.16 7.03 27.24
N THR A 99 -10.63 6.31 28.26
CA THR A 99 -11.98 6.49 28.79
C THR A 99 -12.01 7.84 29.48
N TYR A 100 -12.81 8.77 28.93
CA TYR A 100 -13.13 10.07 29.50
C TYR A 100 -13.63 9.99 30.95
#